data_AF-A0A6N2HXU9-F1
#
_entry.id   AF-A0A6N2HXU9-F1
#
_cell.length_a   1.000
_cell.length_b   1.000
_cell.length_c   1.000
_cell.angle_alpha   90.00
_cell.angle_beta   90.00
_cell.angle_gamma   90.00
#
_symmetry.space_group_name_H-M   'P 1'
#
loop_
_entity.id
_entity.type
_entity.pdbx_description
1 polymer ?
#
loop_
_entity_poly.entity_id
_entity_poly.type
_entity_poly.pdbx_seq_one_letter_code
_entity_poly.pdbx_strand_id
1 'polypeptide(L)'
;MYDVMGGTVDEPGPEAMGRVLDGLADADDEHPDVSLSHESGWSLSAFRDGLLIWENVEDDPAAATAPGEMRVAGREETLRLFRLLAAGDIASIEALPWRR
;
A
#
# COMPACT_ATOMS: atom_id res chain seq x y z
N MET A 1 -11.41 -1.55 -21.42
CA MET A 1 -10.79 -0.22 -21.24
C MET A 1 -11.80 0.60 -20.47
N TYR A 2 -11.62 0.64 -19.16
CA TYR A 2 -12.42 1.41 -18.19
C TYR A 2 -11.46 2.35 -17.46
N ASP A 3 -12.05 3.46 -17.03
CA ASP A 3 -11.52 4.80 -16.90
C ASP A 3 -11.81 5.31 -15.48
N VAL A 4 -10.87 6.09 -14.91
CA VAL A 4 -11.07 7.16 -13.90
C VAL A 4 -11.76 6.89 -12.54
N MET A 5 -12.17 5.67 -12.19
CA MET A 5 -12.87 5.42 -10.92
C MET A 5 -12.24 4.26 -10.14
N GLY A 6 -11.71 4.54 -8.93
CA GLY A 6 -11.58 3.59 -7.82
C GLY A 6 -11.18 2.16 -8.21
N GLY A 7 -10.16 2.03 -9.04
CA GLY A 7 -9.70 0.72 -9.50
C GLY A 7 -8.94 0.03 -8.39
N THR A 8 -9.61 -0.87 -7.66
CA THR A 8 -8.91 -1.91 -6.91
C THR A 8 -8.15 -2.73 -7.94
N VAL A 9 -6.83 -2.50 -8.04
CA VAL A 9 -6.00 -3.33 -8.90
C VAL A 9 -5.74 -4.61 -8.14
N ASP A 10 -6.49 -5.65 -8.47
CA ASP A 10 -6.13 -7.03 -8.15
C ASP A 10 -4.82 -7.31 -8.92
N GLU A 11 -3.73 -7.36 -8.17
CA GLU A 11 -2.39 -7.78 -8.61
C GLU A 11 -1.78 -6.94 -9.76
N PRO A 12 -1.42 -5.67 -9.53
CA PRO A 12 -0.61 -4.92 -10.47
C PRO A 12 0.77 -5.56 -10.58
N GLY A 13 1.11 -6.08 -11.77
CA GLY A 13 2.50 -6.36 -12.12
C GLY A 13 3.41 -5.12 -11.88
N PRO A 14 4.73 -5.29 -11.74
CA PRO A 14 5.64 -4.24 -11.29
C PRO A 14 5.62 -2.97 -12.16
N GLU A 15 5.23 -3.07 -13.44
CA GLU A 15 5.03 -1.94 -14.35
C GLU A 15 3.69 -1.20 -14.12
N ALA A 16 2.63 -1.93 -13.79
CA ALA A 16 1.32 -1.35 -13.45
C ALA A 16 1.41 -0.58 -12.11
N MET A 17 2.16 -1.10 -11.14
CA MET A 17 2.44 -0.44 -9.85
C MET A 17 3.08 0.94 -10.05
N GLY A 18 4.01 1.04 -11.01
CA GLY A 18 4.68 2.29 -11.37
C GLY A 18 3.70 3.34 -11.89
N ARG A 19 2.70 2.94 -12.69
CA ARG A 19 1.64 3.82 -13.19
C ARG A 19 0.63 4.22 -12.13
N VAL A 20 0.25 3.31 -11.23
CA VAL A 20 -0.64 3.64 -10.10
C VAL A 20 0.00 4.71 -9.21
N LEU A 21 1.30 4.58 -8.92
CA LEU A 21 2.04 5.59 -8.17
C LEU A 21 2.31 6.86 -8.97
N ASP A 22 2.28 6.80 -10.30
CA ASP A 22 2.31 8.01 -11.14
C ASP A 22 0.99 8.78 -11.01
N GLY A 23 -0.12 8.05 -10.97
CA GLY A 23 -1.43 8.60 -10.60
C GLY A 23 -1.48 9.16 -9.17
N LEU A 24 -0.72 8.60 -8.22
CA LEU A 24 -0.61 9.20 -6.87
C LEU A 24 0.05 10.59 -6.88
N ALA A 25 0.94 10.87 -7.84
CA ALA A 25 1.49 12.22 -8.00
C ALA A 25 0.46 13.23 -8.52
N ASP A 26 -0.57 12.72 -9.21
CA ASP A 26 -1.73 13.45 -9.71
C ASP A 26 -2.97 13.27 -8.81
N ALA A 27 -2.79 12.74 -7.60
CA ALA A 27 -3.88 12.45 -6.67
C ALA A 27 -4.68 13.72 -6.32
N ASP A 28 -5.90 13.78 -6.83
CA ASP A 28 -6.92 14.79 -6.49
C ASP A 28 -7.63 14.45 -5.16
N ASP A 29 -8.47 15.37 -4.69
CA ASP A 29 -9.23 15.28 -3.42
C ASP A 29 -10.08 13.98 -3.30
N GLU A 30 -10.38 13.33 -4.43
CA GLU A 30 -11.15 12.08 -4.50
C GLU A 30 -10.33 10.81 -4.23
N HIS A 31 -8.99 10.85 -4.37
CA HIS A 31 -8.11 9.69 -4.13
C HIS A 31 -6.80 10.10 -3.43
N PRO A 32 -6.85 10.50 -2.14
CA PRO A 32 -5.68 11.02 -1.41
C PRO A 32 -4.63 9.96 -1.06
N ASP A 33 -4.98 8.67 -1.22
CA ASP A 33 -4.14 7.52 -0.92
C ASP A 33 -4.27 6.41 -1.97
N VAL A 34 -3.24 5.56 -2.03
CA VAL A 34 -3.20 4.34 -2.82
C VAL A 34 -2.97 3.18 -1.88
N SER A 35 -3.82 2.17 -1.94
CA SER A 35 -3.67 0.93 -1.16
C SER A 35 -3.41 -0.28 -2.06
N LEU A 36 -2.60 -1.20 -1.57
CA LEU A 36 -2.30 -2.48 -2.19
C LEU A 36 -2.54 -3.60 -1.19
N SER A 37 -3.44 -4.50 -1.55
CA SER A 37 -3.72 -5.71 -0.78
C SER A 37 -3.02 -6.91 -1.42
N HIS A 38 -2.55 -7.83 -0.59
CA HIS A 38 -1.97 -9.10 -0.99
C HIS A 38 -2.93 -10.25 -0.68
N GLU A 39 -2.84 -11.35 -1.43
CA GLU A 39 -3.62 -12.58 -1.22
C GLU A 39 -3.42 -13.23 0.17
N SER A 40 -2.40 -12.81 0.91
CA SER A 40 -2.15 -13.24 2.29
C SER A 40 -2.94 -12.44 3.35
N GLY A 41 -3.82 -11.54 2.92
CA GLY A 41 -4.66 -10.71 3.79
C GLY A 41 -4.00 -9.44 4.30
N TRP A 42 -2.75 -9.17 3.92
CA TRP A 42 -2.06 -7.93 4.27
C TRP A 42 -2.38 -6.80 3.29
N SER A 43 -2.57 -5.60 3.82
CA SER A 43 -2.82 -4.38 3.05
C SER A 43 -1.83 -3.29 3.42
N LEU A 44 -1.28 -2.63 2.40
CA LEU A 44 -0.38 -1.48 2.53
C LEU A 44 -1.02 -0.26 1.88
N SER A 45 -1.39 0.73 2.69
CA SER A 45 -1.98 1.99 2.24
C SER A 45 -0.95 3.10 2.32
N ALA A 46 -0.79 3.88 1.26
CA ALA A 46 0.18 4.96 1.15
C ALA A 46 -0.50 6.28 0.82
N PHE A 47 -0.23 7.30 1.64
CA PHE A 47 -0.78 8.64 1.51
C PHE A 47 0.24 9.59 0.87
N ARG A 48 -0.27 10.63 0.20
CA ARG A 48 0.55 11.70 -0.41
C ARG A 48 1.48 12.44 0.56
N ASP A 49 1.15 12.46 1.85
CA ASP A 49 1.97 13.08 2.91
C ASP A 49 3.21 12.22 3.28
N GLY A 50 3.32 11.02 2.68
CA GLY A 50 4.37 10.06 3.00
C GLY A 50 4.02 9.15 4.17
N LEU A 51 2.78 9.18 4.66
CA LEU A 51 2.27 8.22 5.64
C LEU A 51 1.98 6.88 4.94
N LEU A 52 2.41 5.78 5.55
CA LEU A 52 2.08 4.41 5.19
C LEU A 52 1.38 3.74 6.36
N ILE A 53 0.34 2.99 6.04
CA ILE A 53 -0.40 2.15 6.96
C ILE A 53 -0.25 0.72 6.51
N TRP A 54 0.16 -0.15 7.42
CA TRP A 54 0.38 -1.56 7.21
C TRP A 54 -0.51 -2.36 8.15
N GLU A 55 -1.50 -3.02 7.60
CA GLU A 55 -2.52 -3.73 8.37
C GLU A 55 -2.85 -5.08 7.75
N ASN A 56 -3.30 -6.02 8.58
CA ASN A 56 -3.85 -7.27 8.09
C ASN A 56 -5.37 -7.15 8.12
N VAL A 57 -5.99 -7.09 6.94
CA VAL A 57 -7.45 -6.90 6.78
C VAL A 57 -8.23 -8.21 6.97
N GLU A 58 -7.56 -9.35 6.95
CA GLU A 58 -8.15 -10.66 7.24
C GLU A 58 -8.07 -11.05 8.71
N ASP A 59 -7.34 -10.29 9.52
CA ASP A 59 -7.24 -10.54 10.96
C ASP A 59 -8.59 -10.26 11.64
N ASP A 60 -8.97 -11.14 12.56
CA ASP A 60 -10.24 -11.04 13.26
C ASP A 60 -10.22 -9.77 14.12
N PRO A 61 -11.26 -8.93 14.17
CA PRO A 61 -11.24 -7.69 14.96
C PRO A 61 -10.95 -7.89 16.46
N ALA A 62 -11.07 -9.12 16.97
CA ALA A 62 -10.66 -9.49 18.34
C ALA A 62 -9.18 -9.92 18.47
N ALA A 63 -8.52 -10.30 17.38
CA ALA A 63 -7.11 -10.72 17.32
C ALA A 63 -6.22 -9.76 16.47
N ALA A 64 -6.84 -8.75 15.84
CA ALA A 64 -6.22 -7.87 14.87
C ALA A 64 -4.95 -7.24 15.42
N THR A 65 -3.83 -7.52 14.74
CA THR A 65 -2.58 -6.81 14.97
C THR A 65 -2.82 -5.33 14.65
N ALA A 66 -2.52 -4.44 15.62
CA ALA A 66 -2.71 -3.01 15.44
C ALA A 66 -2.02 -2.53 14.15
N PRO A 67 -2.70 -1.69 13.34
CA PRO A 67 -2.15 -1.18 12.10
C PRO A 67 -0.81 -0.49 12.38
N GLY A 68 0.21 -0.87 11.64
CA GLY A 68 1.51 -0.26 11.69
C GLY A 68 1.52 1.04 10.88
N GLU A 69 1.89 2.15 11.50
CA GLU A 69 2.04 3.44 10.83
C GLU A 69 3.53 3.76 10.64
N MET A 70 3.93 4.15 9.44
CA MET A 70 5.31 4.60 9.17
C MET A 70 5.29 5.81 8.25
N ARG A 71 6.20 6.77 8.48
CA ARG A 71 6.43 7.86 7.53
C ARG A 71 7.65 7.57 6.67
N VAL A 72 7.48 7.56 5.36
CA VAL A 72 8.57 7.44 4.38
C VAL A 72 8.84 8.78 3.71
N ALA A 73 10.08 8.98 3.30
CA ALA A 73 10.56 10.23 2.75
C ALA A 73 10.14 10.49 1.29
N GLY A 74 9.46 9.55 0.62
CA GLY A 74 8.97 9.79 -0.74
C GLY A 74 8.42 8.56 -1.47
N ARG A 75 7.85 8.83 -2.66
CA ARG A 75 7.21 7.86 -3.57
C ARG A 75 8.08 6.64 -3.87
N GLU A 76 9.39 6.82 -4.02
CA GLU A 76 10.32 5.73 -4.35
C GLU A 76 10.36 4.65 -3.26
N GLU A 77 10.31 5.05 -2.00
CA GLU A 77 10.30 4.10 -0.87
C GLU A 77 8.95 3.38 -0.80
N THR A 78 7.83 4.11 -0.95
CA THR A 78 6.49 3.50 -1.08
C THR A 78 6.47 2.45 -2.20
N LEU A 79 7.01 2.79 -3.37
CA LEU A 79 7.05 1.90 -4.52
C LEU A 79 7.88 0.64 -4.22
N ARG A 80 8.98 0.79 -3.49
CA ARG A 80 9.81 -0.33 -3.05
C ARG A 80 9.03 -1.25 -2.11
N LEU A 81 8.26 -0.71 -1.16
CA LEU A 81 7.44 -1.51 -0.25
C LEU A 81 6.30 -2.23 -0.98
N PHE A 82 5.64 -1.55 -1.91
CA PHE A 82 4.60 -2.15 -2.74
C PHE A 82 5.14 -3.31 -3.58
N ARG A 83 6.37 -3.19 -4.11
CA ARG A 83 7.03 -4.30 -4.81
C ARG A 83 7.38 -5.46 -3.89
N LEU A 84 7.80 -5.19 -2.65
CA LEU A 84 8.04 -6.24 -1.65
C LEU A 84 6.73 -6.97 -1.35
N LEU A 85 5.62 -6.24 -1.19
CA LEU A 85 4.32 -6.83 -0.93
C LEU A 85 3.86 -7.70 -2.09
N ALA A 86 3.95 -7.20 -3.32
CA ALA A 86 3.60 -7.95 -4.53
C ALA A 86 4.51 -9.16 -4.78
N ALA A 87 5.72 -9.18 -4.21
CA ALA A 87 6.60 -10.34 -4.24
C ALA A 87 6.28 -11.37 -3.14
N GLY A 88 5.31 -11.09 -2.26
CA GLY A 88 5.01 -11.90 -1.08
C GLY A 88 6.02 -11.71 0.07
N ASP A 89 6.87 -10.69 0.00
CA ASP A 89 7.96 -10.42 0.94
C ASP A 89 7.48 -9.63 2.18
N ILE A 90 6.43 -10.16 2.82
CA ILE A 90 5.77 -9.55 3.98
C ILE A 90 6.72 -9.38 5.17
N ALA A 91 7.59 -10.36 5.41
CA ALA A 91 8.57 -10.30 6.50
C ALA A 91 9.50 -9.09 6.40
N SER A 92 9.89 -8.71 5.17
CA SER A 92 10.72 -7.54 4.92
C SER A 92 9.99 -6.23 5.23
N ILE A 93 8.68 -6.20 5.00
CA ILE A 93 7.81 -5.05 5.32
C ILE A 93 7.60 -4.99 6.83
N GLU A 94 7.20 -6.08 7.48
CA GLU A 94 6.97 -6.14 8.94
C GLU A 94 8.21 -5.80 9.78
N ALA A 95 9.42 -6.09 9.27
CA ALA A 95 10.67 -5.77 9.95
C ALA A 95 10.99 -4.26 10.04
N LEU A 96 10.20 -3.42 9.37
CA LEU A 96 10.36 -1.96 9.40
C LEU A 96 9.91 -1.37 10.74
N PRO A 97 10.37 -0.15 11.09
CA PRO A 97 10.06 0.50 12.36
C PRO A 97 8.64 1.09 12.39
N TRP A 98 7.62 0.24 12.22
CA TRP A 98 6.21 0.62 12.34
C TRP A 98 5.89 1.13 13.75
N ARG A 99 5.15 2.24 13.82
CA ARG A 99 4.48 2.68 15.05
C ARG A 99 3.15 1.93 15.18
N ARG A 100 2.92 1.33 16.34
CA ARG A 100 1.68 0.66 16.73
C ARG A 100 1.18 1.25 18.04
#